data_AF-C1MGV6-F1
#
_entry.id   AF-C1MGV6-F1
#
_cell.length_a   1.000
_cell.length_b   1.000
_cell.length_c   1.000
_cell.angle_alpha   90.00
_cell.angle_beta   90.00
_cell.angle_gamma   90.00
#
_symmetry.space_group_name_H-M   'P 1'
#
loop_
_entity.id
_entity.type
_entity.pdbx_description
1 polymer ?
#
loop_
_entity_poly.entity_id
_entity_poly.type
_entity_poly.pdbx_seq_one_letter_code
_entity_poly.pdbx_strand_id
1 'polypeptide(L)'
;FDIFRDGPMPTGETKPRALVHRDADWHRSVHVWLIDRATQKVALQKRSAKKDTFPNLWDISAAGHIESGHDSRDTAVRELEEELGI
;
A
#
# COMPACT_ATOMS: atom_id res chain seq x y z
N PHE A 1 -11.56 -2.89 3.66
CA PHE A 1 -11.00 -3.23 2.34
C PHE A 1 -12.07 -3.90 1.53
N ASP A 2 -12.27 -3.43 0.29
CA ASP A 2 -13.09 -4.14 -0.68
C ASP A 2 -12.40 -5.46 -1.05
N ILE A 3 -13.17 -6.54 -1.12
CA ILE A 3 -12.65 -7.86 -1.48
C ILE A 3 -12.72 -8.06 -2.99
N PHE A 4 -11.62 -8.55 -3.55
CA PHE A 4 -11.48 -8.88 -4.95
C PHE A 4 -11.35 -10.38 -5.13
N ARG A 5 -11.58 -10.81 -6.37
CA ARG A 5 -11.25 -12.14 -6.88
C ARG A 5 -10.54 -11.91 -8.21
N ASP A 6 -10.84 -12.70 -9.22
CA ASP A 6 -10.20 -12.61 -10.54
C ASP A 6 -10.79 -11.52 -11.44
N GLY A 7 -10.68 -10.26 -11.03
CA GLY A 7 -11.17 -9.14 -11.82
C GLY A 7 -10.91 -7.76 -11.21
N PRO A 8 -11.03 -6.69 -12.02
CA PRO A 8 -10.77 -5.32 -11.57
C PRO A 8 -11.91 -4.72 -10.73
N MET A 9 -13.04 -5.43 -10.62
CA MET A 9 -14.22 -4.99 -9.88
C MET A 9 -14.27 -5.66 -8.51
N PRO A 10 -14.62 -4.92 -7.44
CA PRO A 10 -14.82 -5.51 -6.14
C PRO A 10 -16.06 -6.41 -6.14
N THR A 11 -16.07 -7.40 -5.25
CA THR A 11 -17.18 -8.34 -5.07
C THR A 11 -18.43 -7.72 -4.42
N GLY A 12 -18.29 -6.51 -3.84
CA GLY A 12 -19.31 -5.89 -2.98
C GLY A 12 -19.16 -6.26 -1.49
N GLU A 13 -18.32 -7.24 -1.18
CA GLU A 13 -17.97 -7.59 0.20
C GLU A 13 -16.83 -6.70 0.72
N THR A 14 -16.85 -6.41 2.02
CA THR A 14 -15.77 -5.67 2.69
C THR A 14 -15.31 -6.40 3.95
N LYS A 15 -14.02 -6.29 4.26
CA LYS A 15 -13.42 -6.84 5.49
C LYS A 15 -12.42 -5.85 6.13
N PRO A 16 -12.25 -5.87 7.47
CA PRO A 16 -11.17 -5.19 8.17
C PRO A 16 -9.78 -5.72 7.79
N ARG A 17 -8.73 -4.89 7.89
CA ARG A 17 -7.35 -5.24 7.48
C ARG A 17 -6.87 -6.58 8.05
N ALA A 18 -7.05 -6.76 9.37
CA ALA A 18 -6.57 -7.94 10.07
C ALA A 18 -7.21 -9.23 9.53
N LEU A 19 -8.49 -9.20 9.15
CA LEU A 19 -9.19 -10.37 8.60
C LEU A 19 -8.79 -10.62 7.16
N VAL A 20 -8.64 -9.57 6.35
CA VAL A 20 -8.17 -9.68 4.96
C VAL A 20 -6.79 -10.30 4.88
N HIS A 21 -5.85 -9.86 5.73
CA HIS A 21 -4.49 -10.40 5.76
C HIS A 21 -4.45 -11.82 6.32
N ARG A 22 -5.28 -12.14 7.32
CA ARG A 22 -5.40 -13.51 7.88
C ARG A 22 -5.94 -14.50 6.85
N ASP A 23 -6.98 -14.11 6.13
CA ASP A 23 -7.71 -14.99 5.19
C ASP A 23 -7.05 -15.03 3.80
N ALA A 24 -5.99 -14.22 3.58
CA ALA A 24 -5.34 -14.03 2.29
C ALA A 24 -6.31 -13.56 1.17
N ASP A 25 -7.33 -12.79 1.55
CA ASP A 25 -8.27 -12.24 0.59
C ASP A 25 -7.59 -11.18 -0.30
N TRP A 26 -7.95 -11.16 -1.57
CA TRP A 26 -7.44 -10.15 -2.48
C TRP A 26 -8.06 -8.80 -2.16
N HIS A 27 -7.21 -7.79 -2.10
CA HIS A 27 -7.58 -6.42 -1.81
C HIS A 27 -6.57 -5.50 -2.50
N ARG A 28 -6.96 -4.26 -2.76
CA ARG A 28 -6.09 -3.33 -3.49
C ARG A 28 -5.06 -2.67 -2.59
N SER A 29 -3.87 -2.44 -3.15
CA SER A 29 -2.80 -1.63 -2.58
C SER A 29 -2.33 -0.59 -3.60
N VAL A 30 -1.59 0.40 -3.12
CA VAL A 30 -0.88 1.39 -3.94
C VAL A 30 0.61 1.30 -3.65
N HIS A 31 1.40 1.33 -4.72
CA HIS A 31 2.85 1.30 -4.67
C HIS A 31 3.37 2.56 -5.35
N VAL A 32 4.10 3.40 -4.61
CA VAL A 32 4.67 4.64 -5.13
C VAL A 32 6.18 4.51 -5.25
N TRP A 33 6.69 4.85 -6.43
CA TRP A 33 8.12 4.80 -6.74
C TRP A 33 8.64 6.22 -6.98
N LEU A 34 9.53 6.67 -6.09
CA LEU A 34 10.21 7.95 -6.22
C LEU A 34 11.55 7.73 -6.92
N ILE A 35 11.69 8.38 -8.08
CA ILE A 35 12.87 8.30 -8.93
C ILE A 35 13.47 9.69 -9.03
N ASP A 36 14.73 9.81 -8.62
CA ASP A 36 15.50 11.03 -8.85
C ASP A 36 15.80 11.14 -10.35
N ARG A 37 15.31 12.21 -11.00
CA ARG A 37 15.44 12.37 -12.46
C ARG A 37 16.88 12.60 -12.91
N ALA A 38 17.72 13.22 -12.09
CA ALA A 38 19.10 13.54 -12.48
C ALA A 38 20.01 12.31 -12.37
N THR A 39 19.81 11.49 -11.34
CA THR A 39 20.66 10.34 -11.03
C THR A 39 20.06 8.99 -11.44
N GLN A 40 18.77 8.95 -11.79
CA GLN A 40 17.99 7.74 -12.08
C GLN A 40 17.96 6.73 -10.92
N LYS A 41 18.25 7.19 -9.69
CA LYS A 41 18.19 6.35 -8.50
C LYS A 41 16.76 6.27 -7.98
N VAL A 42 16.42 5.10 -7.45
CA VAL A 42 15.15 4.83 -6.77
C VAL A 42 15.35 5.00 -5.27
N ALA A 43 14.46 5.73 -4.62
CA ALA A 43 14.40 5.78 -3.16
C ALA A 43 13.74 4.50 -2.63
N LEU A 44 14.45 3.71 -1.83
CA LEU A 44 13.89 2.56 -1.12
C LEU A 44 13.71 2.92 0.35
N GLN A 45 12.63 2.42 0.96
CA GLN A 45 12.35 2.66 2.37
C GLN A 45 12.83 1.46 3.20
N LYS A 46 13.50 1.71 4.33
CA LYS A 46 13.71 0.67 5.34
C LYS A 46 12.55 0.71 6.32
N ARG A 47 11.77 -0.37 6.37
CA ARG A 47 10.57 -0.44 7.21
C ARG A 47 10.92 -0.37 8.68
N SER A 48 10.10 0.37 9.43
CA SER A 48 10.21 0.45 10.88
C SER A 48 10.09 -0.94 11.53
N ALA A 49 10.85 -1.17 12.60
CA ALA A 49 10.74 -2.37 13.42
C ALA A 49 9.35 -2.57 14.05
N LYS A 50 8.54 -1.49 14.11
CA LYS A 50 7.18 -1.50 14.68
C LYS A 50 6.09 -1.94 13.69
N LYS A 51 6.42 -2.13 12.39
CA LYS A 51 5.44 -2.60 11.41
C LYS A 51 5.01 -4.03 11.77
N ASP A 52 3.72 -4.30 11.64
CA ASP A 52 3.10 -5.59 11.93
C ASP A 52 3.44 -6.65 10.88
N THR A 53 3.67 -6.22 9.64
CA THR A 53 4.16 -7.06 8.54
C THR A 53 5.54 -6.61 8.09
N PHE A 54 6.43 -7.60 7.89
CA PHE A 54 7.78 -7.42 7.33
C PHE A 54 8.63 -6.32 8.00
N PRO A 55 8.79 -6.30 9.34
CA PRO A 55 9.59 -5.29 10.01
C PRO A 55 11.07 -5.37 9.61
N ASN A 56 11.75 -4.22 9.56
CA ASN A 56 13.18 -4.06 9.24
C ASN A 56 13.62 -4.46 7.82
N LEU A 57 12.71 -4.85 6.94
CA LEU A 57 13.02 -5.14 5.54
C LEU A 57 13.05 -3.86 4.69
N TRP A 58 13.74 -3.94 3.56
CA TRP A 58 13.67 -2.90 2.52
C TRP A 58 12.37 -3.06 1.72
N ASP A 59 11.77 -1.94 1.40
CA ASP A 59 10.51 -1.82 0.67
C ASP A 59 10.65 -0.73 -0.40
N ILE A 60 9.62 -0.58 -1.22
CA ILE A 60 9.50 0.54 -2.17
C ILE A 60 9.44 1.90 -1.46
N SER A 61 9.38 3.00 -2.21
CA SER A 61 9.48 4.34 -1.63
C SER A 61 8.35 4.64 -0.61
N ALA A 62 7.11 4.35 -0.99
CA ALA A 62 5.94 4.39 -0.13
C ALA A 62 4.91 3.37 -0.62
N ALA A 63 4.22 2.70 0.31
CA ALA A 63 3.25 1.66 -0.01
C ALA A 63 2.09 1.69 0.99
N GLY A 64 0.87 1.47 0.49
CA GLY A 64 -0.32 1.48 1.34
C GLY A 64 -1.44 0.65 0.81
N HIS A 65 -2.49 0.51 1.62
CA HIS A 65 -3.67 -0.25 1.23
C HIS A 65 -4.80 0.72 0.86
N ILE A 66 -5.56 0.41 -0.19
CA ILE A 66 -6.73 1.21 -0.56
C ILE A 66 -7.90 0.79 0.32
N GLU A 67 -8.32 1.69 1.20
CA GLU A 67 -9.51 1.48 2.02
C GLU A 67 -10.78 1.32 1.17
N SER A 68 -11.83 0.74 1.76
CA SER A 68 -13.09 0.51 1.04
C SER A 68 -13.68 1.84 0.55
N GLY A 69 -14.07 1.88 -0.72
CA GLY A 69 -14.65 3.08 -1.33
C GLY A 69 -13.66 4.19 -1.70
N HIS A 70 -12.38 4.09 -1.34
CA HIS A 70 -11.36 5.06 -1.74
C HIS A 70 -10.73 4.73 -3.10
N ASP A 71 -10.15 5.74 -3.74
CA ASP A 71 -9.41 5.61 -4.99
C ASP A 71 -7.89 5.50 -4.76
N SER A 72 -7.19 5.04 -5.80
CA SER A 72 -5.74 4.82 -5.75
C SER A 72 -4.92 6.10 -5.66
N ARG A 73 -5.37 7.20 -6.28
CA ARG A 73 -4.59 8.43 -6.34
C ARG A 73 -4.57 9.10 -4.96
N ASP A 74 -5.73 9.26 -4.35
CA ASP A 74 -5.86 9.91 -3.04
C ASP A 74 -5.17 9.06 -1.97
N THR A 75 -5.30 7.73 -2.05
CA THR A 75 -4.52 6.81 -1.19
C THR A 75 -3.02 6.99 -1.38
N ALA A 76 -2.52 7.07 -2.61
CA ALA A 76 -1.08 7.22 -2.86
C ALA A 76 -0.51 8.54 -2.32
N VAL A 77 -1.25 9.65 -2.45
CA VAL A 77 -0.87 10.96 -1.90
C VAL A 77 -0.83 10.90 -0.37
N ARG A 78 -1.88 10.35 0.25
CA ARG A 78 -1.94 10.19 1.72
C ARG A 78 -0.77 9.36 2.26
N GLU A 79 -0.44 8.24 1.62
CA GLU A 79 0.64 7.35 2.07
C GLU A 79 2.04 8.00 1.90
N LEU A 80 2.23 8.85 0.88
CA LEU A 80 3.45 9.66 0.76
C LEU A 80 3.59 10.65 1.92
N GLU A 81 2.50 11.32 2.30
CA GLU A 81 2.48 12.26 3.41
C GLU A 81 2.73 11.54 4.75
N GLU A 82 2.03 10.43 5.00
CA GLU A 82 2.13 9.68 6.26
C GLU A 82 3.50 9.01 6.46
N GLU A 83 4.09 8.45 5.41
CA GLU A 83 5.34 7.68 5.52
C GLU A 83 6.59 8.53 5.30
N LEU A 84 6.54 9.55 4.44
CA LEU A 84 7.71 10.34 4.04
C LEU A 84 7.55 11.84 4.29
N GLY A 85 6.35 12.33 4.63
CA GLY A 85 6.08 13.76 4.82
C GLY A 85 6.13 14.57 3.52
N ILE A 86 5.82 13.94 2.38
CA ILE A 86 5.83 14.55 1.03
C ILE A 86 4.41 14.89 0.58
#